data_AF-X1GBG8-F1
#
_entry.id   AF-X1GBG8-F1
#
_cell.length_a   1.000
_cell.length_b   1.000
_cell.length_c   1.000
_cell.angle_alpha   90.00
_cell.angle_beta   90.00
_cell.angle_gamma   90.00
#
_symmetry.space_group_name_H-M   'P 1'
#
loop_
_entity.id
_entity.type
_entity.pdbx_description
1 polymer ?
#
loop_
_entity_poly.entity_id
_entity_poly.type
_entity_poly.pdbx_seq_one_letter_code
_entity_poly.pdbx_strand_id
1 'polypeptide(L)'
;AAGTLLLAIPFGVYLSWVWRRAGRTVPVILSIGATWIITGGLLMTGSRGAWLGLVGASLIAGLVWIQRRWFFNPHDRSFFWITASLGAITFVIYLILTSSLGVLVNQIPDPTGSLVSRTLLWRQGMSLIRDYPFTGGGLKTFWLVHPTYALLSNLRFLQHTHNSFLEIWIEQGILGALALLAGTLVVATWAWD
;
A
#
# COMPACT_ATOMS: atom_id res chain seq x y z
N ALA A 1 -6.10 4.93 7.94
CA ALA A 1 -5.97 4.77 9.40
C ALA A 1 -4.94 3.71 9.80
N ALA A 2 -5.08 2.43 9.41
CA ALA A 2 -4.08 1.42 9.81
C ALA A 2 -2.68 1.66 9.20
N GLY A 3 -2.59 2.07 7.93
CA GLY A 3 -1.31 2.37 7.28
C GLY A 3 -0.52 3.52 7.92
N THR A 4 -1.21 4.53 8.46
CA THR A 4 -0.54 5.65 9.15
C THR A 4 0.05 5.23 10.49
N LEU A 5 -0.57 4.26 11.18
CA LEU A 5 -0.01 3.66 12.39
C LEU A 5 1.25 2.84 12.07
N LEU A 6 1.26 2.11 10.94
CA LEU A 6 2.43 1.36 10.48
C LEU A 6 3.66 2.27 10.30
N LEU A 7 3.47 3.44 9.69
CA LEU A 7 4.54 4.41 9.45
C LEU A 7 5.14 4.96 10.76
N ALA A 8 4.38 4.99 11.84
CA ALA A 8 4.84 5.52 13.13
C ALA A 8 5.73 4.53 13.92
N ILE A 9 5.69 3.23 13.60
CA ILE A 9 6.48 2.19 14.27
C ILE A 9 8.00 2.42 14.12
N PRO A 10 8.58 2.58 12.90
CA PRO A 10 10.01 2.82 12.74
C PRO A 10 10.48 4.11 13.42
N PHE A 11 9.64 5.16 13.43
CA PHE A 11 9.93 6.40 14.17
C PHE A 11 10.00 6.16 15.68
N GLY A 12 9.05 5.41 16.25
CA GLY A 12 9.05 5.07 17.67
C GLY A 12 10.27 4.24 18.09
N VAL A 13 10.68 3.29 17.25
CA VAL A 13 11.91 2.49 17.46
C VAL A 13 13.16 3.36 17.38
N TYR A 14 13.25 4.23 16.35
CA TYR A 14 14.38 5.13 16.18
C TYR A 14 14.53 6.12 17.35
N LEU A 15 13.43 6.75 17.78
CA LEU A 15 13.42 7.64 18.96
C LEU A 15 13.90 6.90 20.21
N SER A 16 13.43 5.67 20.43
CA SER A 16 13.86 4.84 21.56
C SER A 16 15.37 4.60 21.53
N TRP A 17 15.96 4.39 20.36
CA TRP A 17 17.39 4.21 20.20
C TRP A 17 18.19 5.50 20.44
N VAL A 18 17.71 6.64 19.92
CA VAL A 18 18.34 7.96 20.14
C VAL A 18 18.37 8.31 21.63
N TRP A 19 17.24 8.17 22.33
CA TRP A 19 17.17 8.50 23.75
C TRP A 19 17.99 7.56 24.64
N ARG A 20 18.11 6.28 24.24
CA ARG A 20 19.03 5.32 24.89
C ARG A 20 20.48 5.78 24.77
N ARG A 21 20.91 6.22 23.58
CA ARG A 21 22.27 6.77 23.38
C ARG A 21 22.51 8.06 24.16
N ALA A 22 21.47 8.85 24.39
CA ALA A 22 21.53 10.06 25.21
C ALA A 22 21.50 9.80 26.73
N GLY A 23 21.42 8.54 27.18
CA GLY A 23 21.38 8.17 28.60
C GLY A 23 20.09 8.58 29.33
N ARG A 24 19.03 8.97 28.60
CA ARG A 24 17.77 9.45 29.20
C ARG A 24 16.75 8.32 29.29
N THR A 25 16.44 7.86 30.49
CA THR A 25 15.56 6.70 30.72
C THR A 25 14.07 7.00 30.51
N VAL A 26 13.58 8.15 31.01
CA VAL A 26 12.17 8.55 30.89
C VAL A 26 11.68 8.63 29.43
N PRO A 27 12.35 9.37 28.51
CA PRO A 27 11.89 9.44 27.12
C PRO A 27 11.98 8.11 26.38
N VAL A 28 12.89 7.21 26.77
CA VAL A 28 12.95 5.82 26.24
C VAL A 28 11.70 5.04 26.63
N ILE A 29 11.26 5.14 27.89
CA ILE A 29 10.05 4.44 28.35
C ILE A 29 8.83 4.99 27.62
N LEU A 30 8.73 6.31 27.47
CA LEU A 30 7.63 6.96 26.75
C LEU A 30 7.59 6.55 25.26
N SER A 31 8.74 6.52 24.57
CA SER A 31 8.80 6.13 23.16
C SER A 31 8.47 4.66 22.94
N ILE A 32 8.93 3.77 23.84
CA ILE A 32 8.58 2.34 23.83
C ILE A 32 7.07 2.17 24.09
N GLY A 33 6.53 2.85 25.11
CA GLY A 33 5.10 2.81 25.43
C GLY A 33 4.22 3.28 24.27
N ALA A 34 4.58 4.40 23.63
CA ALA A 34 3.87 4.89 22.45
C ALA A 34 3.94 3.88 21.28
N THR A 35 5.10 3.27 21.03
CA THR A 35 5.26 2.25 19.98
C THR A 35 4.37 1.03 20.24
N TRP A 36 4.27 0.59 21.49
CA TRP A 36 3.38 -0.51 21.89
C TRP A 36 1.90 -0.17 21.71
N ILE A 37 1.48 1.04 22.10
CA ILE A 37 0.09 1.50 21.91
C ILE A 37 -0.26 1.54 20.41
N ILE A 38 0.64 2.07 19.58
CA ILE A 38 0.46 2.13 18.12
C ILE A 38 0.37 0.73 17.51
N THR A 39 1.25 -0.18 17.94
CA THR A 39 1.25 -1.58 17.47
C THR A 39 0.00 -2.33 17.93
N GLY A 40 -0.45 -2.11 19.16
CA GLY A 40 -1.70 -2.65 19.70
C GLY A 40 -2.91 -2.13 18.93
N GLY A 41 -2.98 -0.83 18.67
CA GLY A 41 -4.01 -0.23 17.82
C GLY A 41 -4.01 -0.83 16.42
N LEU A 42 -2.83 -1.05 15.82
CA LEU A 42 -2.70 -1.69 14.52
C LEU A 42 -3.24 -3.13 14.52
N LEU A 43 -2.91 -3.93 15.54
CA LEU A 43 -3.42 -5.29 15.72
C LEU A 43 -4.96 -5.29 15.83
N MET A 44 -5.51 -4.38 16.62
CA MET A 44 -6.96 -4.23 16.81
C MET A 44 -7.69 -3.79 15.54
N THR A 45 -7.03 -3.11 14.59
CA THR A 45 -7.66 -2.74 13.31
C THR A 45 -7.95 -3.93 12.40
N GLY A 46 -7.35 -5.11 12.66
CA GLY A 46 -7.47 -6.28 11.79
C GLY A 46 -6.97 -6.04 10.36
N SER A 47 -6.20 -4.97 10.12
CA SER A 47 -5.80 -4.53 8.78
C SER A 47 -4.69 -5.40 8.21
N ARG A 48 -5.09 -6.45 7.50
CA ARG A 48 -4.19 -7.39 6.81
C ARG A 48 -3.30 -6.71 5.78
N GLY A 49 -3.82 -5.67 5.12
CA GLY A 49 -3.05 -4.85 4.19
C GLY A 49 -1.86 -4.16 4.87
N ALA A 50 -1.97 -3.80 6.15
CA ALA A 50 -0.85 -3.21 6.88
C ALA A 50 0.25 -4.25 7.16
N TRP A 51 -0.12 -5.48 7.53
CA TRP A 51 0.84 -6.59 7.72
C TRP A 51 1.49 -7.02 6.41
N LEU A 52 0.72 -7.16 5.32
CA LEU A 52 1.27 -7.43 3.99
C LEU A 52 2.20 -6.31 3.53
N GLY A 53 1.85 -5.05 3.82
CA GLY A 53 2.70 -3.90 3.58
C GLY A 53 4.01 -3.96 4.36
N LEU A 54 3.96 -4.35 5.64
CA LEU A 54 5.16 -4.55 6.46
C LEU A 54 6.08 -5.64 5.88
N VAL A 55 5.50 -6.79 5.51
CA VAL A 55 6.24 -7.92 4.94
C VAL A 55 6.86 -7.50 3.60
N GLY A 56 6.09 -6.84 2.72
CA GLY A 56 6.59 -6.32 1.45
C GLY A 56 7.71 -5.31 1.64
N ALA A 57 7.55 -4.35 2.53
CA ALA A 57 8.58 -3.36 2.85
C ALA A 57 9.85 -4.01 3.42
N SER A 58 9.71 -5.00 4.30
CA SER A 58 10.84 -5.74 4.89
C SER A 58 11.57 -6.59 3.83
N LEU A 59 10.83 -7.21 2.91
CA LEU A 59 11.42 -7.95 1.79
C LEU A 59 12.22 -7.02 0.87
N ILE A 60 11.65 -5.87 0.49
CA ILE A 60 12.36 -4.88 -0.32
C ILE A 60 13.61 -4.37 0.42
N ALA A 61 13.49 -4.02 1.70
CA ALA A 61 14.64 -3.60 2.51
C ALA A 61 15.73 -4.68 2.59
N GLY A 62 15.34 -5.95 2.74
CA GLY A 62 16.26 -7.09 2.70
C GLY A 62 16.96 -7.24 1.36
N LEU A 63 16.23 -7.11 0.24
CA LEU A 63 16.81 -7.14 -1.11
C LEU A 63 17.79 -5.98 -1.33
N VAL A 64 17.44 -4.77 -0.88
CA VAL A 64 18.34 -3.60 -0.91
C VAL A 64 19.60 -3.87 -0.08
N TRP A 65 19.46 -4.45 1.12
CA TRP A 65 20.60 -4.77 1.97
C TRP A 65 21.53 -5.80 1.32
N ILE A 66 20.99 -6.87 0.74
CA ILE A 66 21.76 -7.87 -0.04
C ILE A 66 22.47 -7.19 -1.22
N GLN A 67 21.74 -6.38 -1.97
CA GLN A 67 22.27 -5.65 -3.12
C GLN A 67 23.46 -4.77 -2.72
N ARG A 68 23.31 -3.98 -1.65
CA ARG A 68 24.37 -3.09 -1.16
C ARG A 68 25.56 -3.84 -0.57
N ARG A 69 25.35 -5.06 -0.04
CA ARG A 69 26.41 -5.86 0.60
C ARG A 69 27.27 -6.65 -0.40
N TRP A 70 26.70 -7.07 -1.52
CA TRP A 70 27.34 -8.02 -2.45
C TRP A 70 27.53 -7.47 -3.88
N PHE A 71 26.78 -6.45 -4.29
CA PHE A 71 26.80 -5.93 -5.67
C PHE A 71 27.14 -4.43 -5.69
N PHE A 72 28.42 -4.13 -5.87
CA PHE A 72 28.95 -2.76 -5.81
C PHE A 72 28.95 -2.05 -7.16
N ASN A 73 29.19 -2.79 -8.25
CA ASN A 73 29.26 -2.22 -9.60
C ASN A 73 27.85 -1.90 -10.15
N PRO A 74 27.70 -0.81 -10.93
CA PRO A 74 26.39 -0.42 -11.48
C PRO A 74 25.75 -1.49 -12.37
N HIS A 75 26.58 -2.22 -13.14
CA HIS A 75 26.10 -3.34 -13.97
C HIS A 75 25.52 -4.48 -13.12
N ASP A 76 26.23 -4.89 -12.07
CA ASP A 76 25.79 -5.98 -11.19
C ASP A 76 24.52 -5.60 -10.40
N ARG A 77 24.41 -4.32 -10.00
CA ARG A 77 23.20 -3.78 -9.36
C ARG A 77 21.99 -3.82 -10.28
N SER A 78 22.17 -3.35 -11.52
CA SER A 78 21.09 -3.37 -12.51
C SER A 78 20.67 -4.81 -12.81
N PHE A 79 21.64 -5.73 -12.97
CA PHE A 79 21.36 -7.14 -13.21
C PHE A 79 20.59 -7.78 -12.04
N PHE A 80 20.98 -7.49 -10.80
CA PHE A 80 20.27 -7.96 -9.59
C PHE A 80 18.80 -7.49 -9.58
N TRP A 81 18.53 -6.21 -9.82
CA TRP A 81 17.16 -5.69 -9.80
C TRP A 81 16.31 -6.19 -10.97
N ILE A 82 16.90 -6.34 -12.16
CA ILE A 82 16.22 -6.93 -13.32
C ILE A 82 15.84 -8.38 -13.03
N THR A 83 16.79 -9.20 -12.54
CA THR A 83 16.53 -10.61 -12.22
C THR A 83 15.53 -10.77 -11.08
N ALA A 84 15.63 -9.96 -10.02
CA ALA A 84 14.66 -9.96 -8.92
C ALA A 84 13.26 -9.58 -9.40
N SER A 85 13.14 -8.57 -10.27
CA SER A 85 11.86 -8.14 -10.85
C SER A 85 11.27 -9.22 -11.75
N LEU A 86 12.09 -9.84 -12.61
CA LEU A 86 11.66 -10.93 -13.48
C LEU A 86 11.21 -12.16 -12.68
N GLY A 87 11.93 -12.49 -11.61
CA GLY A 87 11.54 -13.55 -10.67
C GLY A 87 10.21 -13.27 -9.99
N ALA A 88 9.99 -12.04 -9.52
CA ALA A 88 8.73 -11.62 -8.93
C ALA A 88 7.57 -11.69 -9.93
N ILE A 89 7.76 -11.21 -11.17
CA ILE A 89 6.76 -11.28 -12.24
C ILE A 89 6.43 -12.74 -12.56
N THR A 90 7.44 -13.59 -12.73
CA THR A 90 7.28 -15.02 -13.02
C THR A 90 6.52 -15.72 -11.90
N PHE A 91 6.83 -15.42 -10.64
CA PHE A 91 6.11 -15.95 -9.48
C PHE A 91 4.65 -15.52 -9.47
N VAL A 92 4.35 -14.25 -9.74
CA VAL A 92 2.96 -13.76 -9.85
C VAL A 92 2.21 -14.45 -10.98
N ILE A 93 2.80 -14.57 -12.17
CA ILE A 93 2.21 -15.28 -13.31
C ILE A 93 1.92 -16.73 -12.95
N TYR A 94 2.88 -17.42 -12.32
CA TYR A 94 2.69 -18.78 -11.84
C TYR A 94 1.46 -18.89 -10.93
N LEU A 95 1.33 -18.01 -9.92
CA LEU A 95 0.19 -18.04 -9.00
C LEU A 95 -1.15 -17.76 -9.71
N ILE A 96 -1.17 -16.93 -10.75
CA ILE A 96 -2.37 -16.68 -11.58
C ILE A 96 -2.73 -17.95 -12.35
N LEU A 97 -1.78 -18.54 -13.07
CA LEU A 97 -2.00 -19.70 -13.95
C LEU A 97 -2.44 -20.95 -13.18
N THR A 98 -1.91 -21.16 -11.98
CA THR A 98 -2.30 -22.29 -11.13
C THR A 98 -3.59 -22.05 -10.35
N SER A 99 -4.25 -20.89 -10.53
CA SER A 99 -5.38 -20.42 -9.71
C SER A 99 -5.08 -20.40 -8.20
N SER A 100 -3.80 -20.52 -7.80
CA SER A 100 -3.37 -20.53 -6.41
C SER A 100 -3.57 -19.16 -5.76
N LEU A 101 -3.57 -18.07 -6.54
CA LEU A 101 -3.96 -16.76 -6.01
C LEU A 101 -5.37 -16.77 -5.42
N GLY A 102 -6.34 -17.37 -6.10
CA GLY A 102 -7.72 -17.42 -5.62
C GLY A 102 -7.82 -18.21 -4.31
N VAL A 103 -7.11 -19.33 -4.23
CA VAL A 103 -7.06 -20.17 -3.02
C VAL A 103 -6.39 -19.44 -1.86
N LEU A 104 -5.23 -18.82 -2.09
CA LEU A 104 -4.51 -18.04 -1.08
C LEU A 104 -5.34 -16.87 -0.57
N VAL A 105 -6.03 -16.15 -1.47
CA VAL A 105 -6.91 -15.03 -1.11
C VAL A 105 -8.12 -15.51 -0.31
N ASN A 106 -8.71 -16.64 -0.67
CA ASN A 106 -9.88 -17.21 0.03
C ASN A 106 -9.52 -17.84 1.38
N GLN A 107 -8.28 -18.29 1.57
CA GLN A 107 -7.78 -18.79 2.86
C GLN A 107 -7.55 -17.69 3.90
N ILE A 108 -7.48 -16.43 3.47
CA ILE A 108 -7.38 -15.29 4.39
C ILE A 108 -8.79 -15.05 4.97
N PRO A 109 -9.06 -15.40 6.24
CA PRO A 109 -10.42 -15.40 6.77
C PRO A 109 -11.01 -14.00 6.68
N ASP A 110 -12.05 -13.70 5.90
CA ASP A 110 -12.64 -12.35 5.74
C ASP A 110 -14.06 -12.29 6.34
N PRO A 111 -14.20 -12.17 7.68
CA PRO A 111 -15.51 -12.16 8.36
C PRO A 111 -16.42 -11.04 7.88
N THR A 112 -15.84 -10.00 7.27
CA THR A 112 -16.54 -8.79 6.81
C THR A 112 -16.84 -8.79 5.32
N GLY A 113 -16.31 -9.74 4.53
CA GLY A 113 -16.40 -9.73 3.07
C GLY A 113 -15.77 -8.48 2.41
N SER A 114 -14.83 -7.83 3.09
CA SER A 114 -14.23 -6.57 2.68
C SER A 114 -13.46 -6.66 1.35
N LEU A 115 -12.83 -7.80 1.06
CA LEU A 115 -12.06 -7.99 -0.18
C LEU A 115 -12.98 -8.11 -1.39
N VAL A 116 -14.04 -8.92 -1.28
CA VAL A 116 -15.05 -9.11 -2.33
C VAL A 116 -15.81 -7.81 -2.59
N SER A 117 -16.13 -7.04 -1.54
CA SER A 117 -16.76 -5.72 -1.69
C SER A 117 -15.86 -4.72 -2.43
N ARG A 118 -14.53 -4.76 -2.22
CA ARG A 118 -13.58 -3.86 -2.89
C ARG A 118 -13.33 -4.21 -4.35
N THR A 119 -13.27 -5.50 -4.71
CA THR A 119 -13.08 -5.89 -6.12
C THR A 119 -14.27 -5.49 -6.97
N LEU A 120 -15.50 -5.62 -6.45
CA LEU A 120 -16.71 -5.10 -7.09
C LEU A 120 -16.65 -3.57 -7.23
N LEU A 121 -16.26 -2.87 -6.16
CA LEU A 121 -16.11 -1.41 -6.14
C LEU A 121 -15.12 -0.92 -7.20
N TRP A 122 -13.98 -1.60 -7.36
CA TRP A 122 -13.00 -1.25 -8.38
C TRP A 122 -13.48 -1.52 -9.79
N ARG A 123 -14.25 -2.60 -9.99
CA ARG A 123 -14.90 -2.88 -11.28
C ARG A 123 -15.91 -1.79 -11.64
N GLN A 124 -16.71 -1.33 -10.67
CA GLN A 124 -17.62 -0.18 -10.87
C GLN A 124 -16.84 1.10 -11.16
N GLY A 125 -15.76 1.37 -10.41
CA GLY A 125 -14.88 2.51 -10.66
C GLY A 125 -14.26 2.51 -12.06
N MET A 126 -13.88 1.34 -12.59
CA MET A 126 -13.42 1.22 -13.97
C MET A 126 -14.49 1.55 -15.01
N SER A 127 -15.77 1.31 -14.70
CA SER A 127 -16.86 1.78 -15.56
C SER A 127 -16.99 3.31 -15.53
N LEU A 128 -16.87 3.95 -14.35
CA LEU A 128 -16.88 5.42 -14.24
C LEU A 128 -15.74 6.07 -15.05
N ILE A 129 -14.55 5.47 -15.03
CA ILE A 129 -13.40 5.96 -15.80
C ILE A 129 -13.70 5.99 -17.30
N ARG A 130 -14.51 5.06 -17.81
CA ARG A 130 -14.84 5.03 -19.25
C ARG A 130 -15.69 6.23 -19.68
N ASP A 131 -16.46 6.80 -18.78
CA ASP A 131 -17.35 7.92 -19.09
C ASP A 131 -16.64 9.28 -18.97
N TYR A 132 -15.66 9.39 -18.07
CA TYR A 132 -14.86 10.61 -17.87
C TYR A 132 -13.34 10.35 -17.78
N PRO A 133 -12.70 9.76 -18.81
CA PRO A 133 -11.33 9.27 -18.71
C PRO A 133 -10.27 10.37 -18.57
N PHE A 134 -10.52 11.53 -19.18
CA PHE A 134 -9.52 12.61 -19.30
C PHE A 134 -9.61 13.64 -18.19
N THR A 135 -10.82 14.09 -17.86
CA THR A 135 -11.07 15.16 -16.87
C THR A 135 -11.48 14.62 -15.49
N GLY A 136 -11.97 13.38 -15.45
CA GLY A 136 -12.69 12.86 -14.28
C GLY A 136 -14.05 13.55 -14.08
N GLY A 137 -14.72 13.19 -12.99
CA GLY A 137 -15.99 13.73 -12.55
C GLY A 137 -15.87 14.95 -11.61
N GLY A 138 -14.66 15.49 -11.40
CA GLY A 138 -14.38 16.60 -10.50
C GLY A 138 -13.73 16.17 -9.17
N LEU A 139 -12.98 17.08 -8.54
CA LEU A 139 -12.29 16.81 -7.29
C LEU A 139 -13.28 16.47 -6.17
N LYS A 140 -13.01 15.39 -5.42
CA LYS A 140 -13.84 14.94 -4.30
C LYS A 140 -15.28 14.60 -4.69
N THR A 141 -15.52 14.14 -5.92
CA THR A 141 -16.86 13.78 -6.39
C THR A 141 -17.14 12.29 -6.37
N PHE A 142 -16.18 11.43 -6.01
CA PHE A 142 -16.38 9.98 -6.03
C PHE A 142 -17.67 9.54 -5.33
N TRP A 143 -17.93 10.05 -4.12
CA TRP A 143 -19.12 9.74 -3.34
C TRP A 143 -20.45 10.18 -4.00
N LEU A 144 -20.40 11.16 -4.91
CA LEU A 144 -21.55 11.67 -5.65
C LEU A 144 -21.81 10.86 -6.92
N VAL A 145 -20.75 10.50 -7.65
CA VAL A 145 -20.88 9.80 -8.94
C VAL A 145 -21.00 8.29 -8.79
N HIS A 146 -20.35 7.68 -7.80
CA HIS A 146 -20.36 6.23 -7.58
C HIS A 146 -21.78 5.63 -7.41
N PRO A 147 -22.73 6.23 -6.66
CA PRO A 147 -24.08 5.69 -6.50
C PRO A 147 -24.81 5.40 -7.81
N THR A 148 -24.53 6.15 -8.88
CA THR A 148 -25.17 5.95 -10.20
C THR A 148 -24.79 4.62 -10.85
N TYR A 149 -23.66 4.01 -10.48
CA TYR A 149 -23.17 2.71 -10.96
C TYR A 149 -23.35 1.60 -9.91
N ALA A 150 -23.82 1.96 -8.72
CA ALA A 150 -23.94 1.10 -7.55
C ALA A 150 -25.32 0.42 -7.43
N LEU A 151 -26.04 0.23 -8.55
CA LEU A 151 -27.47 -0.15 -8.63
C LEU A 151 -27.91 -1.39 -7.81
N LEU A 152 -26.99 -2.23 -7.34
CA LEU A 152 -27.27 -3.39 -6.48
C LEU A 152 -26.39 -3.51 -5.22
N SER A 153 -25.44 -2.60 -5.03
CA SER A 153 -24.58 -2.60 -3.84
C SER A 153 -25.31 -1.86 -2.72
N ASN A 154 -25.82 -2.64 -1.76
CA ASN A 154 -26.39 -2.22 -0.48
C ASN A 154 -25.93 -0.80 -0.11
N LEU A 155 -26.86 0.18 -0.09
CA LEU A 155 -26.69 1.65 0.00
C LEU A 155 -25.82 2.11 1.18
N ARG A 156 -24.54 1.75 1.17
CA ARG A 156 -23.54 2.27 2.09
C ARG A 156 -22.91 3.44 1.37
N PHE A 157 -23.00 4.62 1.96
CA PHE A 157 -22.28 5.81 1.53
C PHE A 157 -20.77 5.53 1.60
N LEU A 158 -20.19 5.11 0.47
CA LEU A 158 -18.76 4.93 0.33
C LEU A 158 -18.13 6.27 -0.04
N GLN A 159 -17.33 6.80 0.86
CA GLN A 159 -16.63 8.07 0.65
C GLN A 159 -15.40 7.93 -0.23
N HIS A 160 -14.82 6.72 -0.29
CA HIS A 160 -13.55 6.43 -0.97
C HIS A 160 -13.58 5.07 -1.65
N THR A 161 -12.78 4.92 -2.70
CA THR A 161 -12.58 3.65 -3.45
C THR A 161 -11.67 2.67 -2.71
N HIS A 162 -10.97 3.14 -1.67
CA HIS A 162 -9.83 2.46 -1.07
C HIS A 162 -8.69 2.12 -2.06
N ASN A 163 -8.62 2.84 -3.18
CA ASN A 163 -7.53 2.81 -4.14
C ASN A 163 -7.28 4.23 -4.65
N SER A 164 -6.28 4.91 -4.08
CA SER A 164 -6.02 6.32 -4.38
C SER A 164 -5.76 6.60 -5.85
N PHE A 165 -5.12 5.68 -6.59
CA PHE A 165 -4.91 5.84 -8.03
C PHE A 165 -6.24 5.81 -8.80
N LEU A 166 -7.10 4.86 -8.46
CA LEU A 166 -8.42 4.73 -9.07
C LEU A 166 -9.30 5.94 -8.74
N GLU A 167 -9.29 6.38 -7.47
CA GLU A 167 -10.04 7.55 -7.02
C GLU A 167 -9.60 8.82 -7.74
N ILE A 168 -8.29 9.07 -7.79
CA ILE A 168 -7.73 10.25 -8.46
C ILE A 168 -8.02 10.20 -9.96
N TRP A 169 -8.02 9.03 -10.60
CA TRP A 169 -8.44 8.93 -12.00
C TRP A 169 -9.93 9.27 -12.15
N ILE A 170 -10.80 8.71 -11.29
CA ILE A 170 -12.24 9.02 -11.35
C ILE A 170 -12.50 10.51 -11.13
N GLU A 171 -11.77 11.17 -10.23
CA GLU A 171 -12.03 12.56 -9.84
C GLU A 171 -11.32 13.60 -10.71
N GLN A 172 -10.07 13.34 -11.09
CA GLN A 172 -9.19 14.29 -11.79
C GLN A 172 -8.75 13.80 -13.17
N GLY A 173 -9.22 12.64 -13.60
CA GLY A 173 -8.88 12.05 -14.89
C GLY A 173 -7.45 11.51 -14.96
N ILE A 174 -7.05 11.13 -16.17
CA ILE A 174 -5.74 10.53 -16.43
C ILE A 174 -4.57 11.45 -16.02
N LEU A 175 -4.74 12.77 -16.13
CA LEU A 175 -3.69 13.72 -15.75
C LEU A 175 -3.41 13.68 -14.25
N GLY A 176 -4.46 13.62 -13.41
CA GLY A 176 -4.29 13.45 -11.97
C GLY A 176 -3.62 12.12 -11.62
N ALA A 177 -4.03 11.04 -12.29
CA ALA A 177 -3.45 9.71 -12.05
C ALA A 177 -1.97 9.65 -12.43
N LEU A 178 -1.58 10.24 -13.56
CA LEU A 178 -0.19 10.35 -14.00
C LEU A 178 0.63 11.27 -13.07
N ALA A 179 0.05 12.38 -12.61
CA ALA A 179 0.72 13.26 -11.65
C ALA A 179 1.00 12.54 -10.32
N LEU A 180 0.04 11.77 -9.82
CA LEU A 180 0.24 10.94 -8.63
C LEU A 180 1.36 9.91 -8.86
N LEU A 181 1.31 9.19 -9.99
CA LEU A 181 2.33 8.20 -10.34
C LEU A 181 3.73 8.85 -10.41
N ALA A 182 3.86 9.95 -11.13
CA ALA A 182 5.12 10.69 -11.25
C ALA A 182 5.63 11.14 -9.88
N GLY A 183 4.76 11.72 -9.04
CA GLY A 183 5.11 12.10 -7.67
C GLY A 183 5.61 10.93 -6.84
N THR A 184 4.95 9.77 -6.92
CA THR A 184 5.40 8.56 -6.21
C THR A 184 6.74 8.03 -6.71
N LEU A 185 7.02 8.12 -8.01
CA LEU A 185 8.30 7.70 -8.59
C LEU A 185 9.44 8.62 -8.14
N VAL A 186 9.23 9.93 -8.11
CA VAL A 186 10.23 10.91 -7.62
C VAL A 186 10.53 10.68 -6.14
N VAL A 187 9.51 10.43 -5.32
CA VAL A 187 9.74 10.11 -3.90
C VAL A 187 10.48 8.78 -3.76
N ALA A 188 10.23 7.81 -4.62
CA ALA A 188 10.94 6.53 -4.62
C ALA A 188 12.43 6.68 -4.98
N THR A 189 12.79 7.62 -5.87
CA THR A 189 14.20 7.89 -6.18
C THR A 189 14.93 8.51 -4.99
N TRP A 190 14.29 9.46 -4.28
CA TRP A 190 14.88 10.08 -3.08
C TRP A 190 15.13 9.11 -1.95
N ALA A 191 14.35 8.04 -1.88
CA ALA A 191 14.52 7.06 -0.83
C ALA A 191 15.87 6.33 -1.00
N TRP A 192 16.32 6.11 -2.25
CA TRP A 192 17.45 5.23 -2.58
C TRP A 192 18.75 5.95 -2.95
N ASP A 193 18.71 7.26 -3.21
CA ASP A 193 19.87 8.15 -3.27
C ASP A 193 20.53 8.32 -1.88
#